data_AF-A0A6I7N269-F1
#
_entry.id   AF-A0A6I7N269-F1
#
_cell.length_a   1.000
_cell.length_b   1.000
_cell.length_c   1.000
_cell.angle_alpha   90.00
_cell.angle_beta   90.00
_cell.angle_gamma   90.00
#
_symmetry.space_group_name_H-M   'P 1'
#
loop_
_entity.id
_entity.type
_entity.pdbx_description
1 polymer ?
#
loop_
_entity_poly.entity_id
_entity_poly.type
_entity_poly.pdbx_seq_one_letter_code
_entity_poly.pdbx_strand_id
1 'polypeptide(L)'
;MRDLYQRLAISPEANEQDIKRAVTSCQHSVLRQDAESVFAVAERRAAYDTLHETVSDIGRLRARLGLTHGAHWQGDVANDFSMPPDQAVSRHDELIGRVGLAVSLYNRWQRFRGPWLLITVFTTGASVGLALGLALCLGLIPM
;
A
#
# COMPACT_ATOMS: atom_id res chain seq x y z
N MET A 1 6.92 14.85 -17.50
CA MET A 1 7.84 14.46 -18.59
C MET A 1 7.44 13.08 -19.04
N ARG A 2 7.38 12.82 -20.36
CA ARG A 2 7.13 11.47 -20.89
C ARG A 2 8.45 10.71 -21.03
N ASP A 3 8.43 9.41 -20.79
CA ASP A 3 9.55 8.54 -21.14
C ASP A 3 9.49 8.22 -22.64
N LEU A 4 10.29 8.93 -23.42
CA LEU A 4 10.39 8.78 -24.86
C LEU A 4 11.07 7.45 -25.21
N TYR A 5 12.02 6.98 -24.38
CA TYR A 5 12.70 5.71 -24.61
C TYR A 5 11.72 4.54 -24.48
N GLN A 6 10.96 4.51 -23.39
CA GLN A 6 9.94 3.50 -23.15
C GLN A 6 8.84 3.55 -24.22
N ARG A 7 8.31 4.74 -24.54
CA ARG A 7 7.18 4.89 -25.47
C ARG A 7 7.56 4.62 -26.93
N LEU A 8 8.81 4.86 -27.32
CA LEU A 8 9.34 4.48 -28.65
C LEU A 8 9.92 3.06 -28.68
N ALA A 9 9.87 2.33 -27.56
CA ALA A 9 10.42 0.98 -27.42
C ALA A 9 11.91 0.88 -27.81
N ILE A 10 12.71 1.87 -27.39
CA ILE A 10 14.16 1.94 -27.62
C ILE A 10 14.91 1.99 -26.30
N SER A 11 16.13 1.43 -26.29
CA SER A 11 17.03 1.55 -25.14
C SER A 11 17.57 2.98 -25.03
N PRO A 12 17.78 3.52 -23.81
CA PRO A 12 18.54 4.76 -23.60
C PRO A 12 19.94 4.72 -24.24
N GLU A 13 20.55 3.54 -24.30
CA GLU A 13 21.86 3.29 -24.91
C GLU A 13 21.79 3.08 -26.43
N ALA A 14 20.61 3.22 -27.05
CA ALA A 14 20.46 3.03 -28.48
C ALA A 14 21.32 4.03 -29.27
N ASN A 15 21.88 3.53 -30.38
CA ASN A 15 22.65 4.38 -31.30
C ASN A 15 21.72 5.37 -32.01
N GLU A 16 22.30 6.41 -32.59
CA GLU A 16 21.55 7.48 -33.25
C GLU A 16 20.71 6.98 -34.45
N GLN A 17 21.15 5.93 -35.13
CA GLN A 17 20.45 5.36 -36.29
C GLN A 17 19.18 4.59 -35.88
N ASP A 18 19.22 3.88 -34.76
CA ASP A 18 18.08 3.16 -34.19
C ASP A 18 17.04 4.14 -33.68
N ILE A 19 17.48 5.22 -33.03
CA ILE A 19 16.59 6.30 -32.57
C ILE A 19 15.90 6.96 -33.76
N LYS A 20 16.66 7.35 -34.80
CA LYS A 20 16.08 7.94 -36.02
C LYS A 20 15.06 7.02 -36.68
N ARG A 21 15.36 5.71 -36.75
CA ARG A 21 14.42 4.71 -37.29
C ARG A 21 13.16 4.61 -36.44
N ALA A 22 13.29 4.52 -35.12
CA ALA A 22 12.16 4.45 -34.20
C ALA A 22 11.24 5.68 -34.32
N VAL A 23 11.81 6.89 -34.31
CA VAL A 23 11.07 8.14 -34.48
C VAL A 23 10.33 8.17 -35.83
N THR A 24 10.99 7.79 -36.92
CA THR A 24 10.38 7.80 -38.26
C THR A 24 9.26 6.77 -38.39
N SER A 25 9.39 5.61 -37.73
CA SER A 25 8.39 4.54 -37.73
C SER A 25 7.20 4.81 -36.80
N CYS A 26 7.28 5.83 -35.93
CA CYS A 26 6.25 6.16 -34.96
C CYS A 26 5.00 6.71 -35.64
N GLN A 27 3.89 6.00 -35.51
CA GLN A 27 2.58 6.40 -36.07
C GLN A 27 1.90 7.51 -35.25
N HIS A 28 2.27 7.67 -33.97
CA HIS A 28 1.67 8.66 -33.09
C HIS A 28 2.31 10.03 -33.30
N SER A 29 1.60 10.95 -33.98
CA SER A 29 2.12 12.26 -34.40
C SER A 29 2.67 13.11 -33.25
N VAL A 30 1.96 13.16 -32.12
CA VAL A 30 2.41 13.92 -30.93
C VAL A 30 3.71 13.36 -30.35
N LEU A 31 3.80 12.03 -30.16
CA LEU A 31 5.02 11.39 -29.65
C LEU A 31 6.20 11.58 -30.61
N ARG A 32 5.92 11.51 -31.92
CA ARG A 32 6.94 11.75 -32.95
C ARG A 32 7.48 13.17 -32.87
N GLN A 33 6.62 14.17 -32.77
CA GLN A 33 7.03 15.57 -32.67
C GLN A 33 7.84 15.84 -31.38
N ASP A 34 7.40 15.29 -30.24
CA ASP A 34 8.14 15.38 -28.98
C ASP A 34 9.54 14.77 -29.15
N ALA A 35 9.62 13.58 -29.75
CA ALA A 35 10.88 12.88 -29.98
C ALA A 35 11.81 13.57 -30.98
N GLU A 36 11.27 14.12 -32.08
CA GLU A 36 12.03 14.93 -33.03
C GLU A 36 12.61 16.17 -32.33
N SER A 37 11.83 16.84 -31.48
CA SER A 37 12.28 18.05 -30.79
C SER A 37 13.47 17.82 -29.85
N VAL A 38 13.54 16.61 -29.27
CA VAL A 38 14.57 16.18 -28.30
C VAL A 38 15.76 15.53 -29.01
N PHE A 39 15.52 14.53 -29.87
CA PHE A 39 16.58 13.72 -30.48
C PHE A 39 17.22 14.35 -31.72
N ALA A 40 16.65 15.41 -32.31
CA ALA A 40 17.26 16.08 -33.46
C ALA A 40 18.52 16.88 -33.12
N VAL A 41 18.70 17.29 -31.86
CA VAL A 41 19.84 18.11 -31.41
C VAL A 41 20.57 17.39 -30.28
N ALA A 42 21.87 17.14 -30.47
CA ALA A 42 22.68 16.40 -29.50
C ALA A 42 22.65 17.01 -28.08
N GLU A 43 22.70 18.34 -27.98
CA GLU A 43 22.61 19.04 -26.68
C GLU A 43 21.27 18.82 -25.97
N ARG A 44 20.16 18.79 -26.73
CA ARG A 44 18.84 18.54 -26.17
C ARG A 44 18.67 17.09 -25.74
N ARG A 45 19.23 16.15 -26.52
CA ARG A 45 19.31 14.75 -26.12
C ARG A 45 20.08 14.59 -24.81
N ALA A 46 21.27 15.18 -24.69
CA ALA A 46 22.07 15.10 -23.47
C ALA A 46 21.34 15.67 -22.24
N ALA A 47 20.66 16.81 -22.42
CA ALA A 47 19.83 17.39 -21.36
C ALA A 47 18.64 16.50 -20.99
N TYR A 48 18.00 15.89 -22.00
CA TYR A 48 16.92 14.93 -21.81
C TYR A 48 17.39 13.69 -21.06
N ASP A 49 18.55 13.12 -21.42
CA ASP A 49 19.13 11.93 -20.78
C ASP A 49 19.42 12.20 -19.30
N THR A 50 20.02 13.37 -18.99
CA THR A 50 20.27 13.79 -17.60
C THR A 50 18.97 13.91 -16.79
N LEU A 51 17.92 14.49 -17.40
CA LEU A 51 16.62 14.63 -16.75
C LEU A 51 15.92 13.28 -16.59
N HIS A 52 16.05 12.39 -17.59
CA HIS A 52 15.49 11.04 -17.59
C HIS A 52 16.10 10.22 -16.45
N GLU A 53 17.42 10.24 -16.28
CA GLU A 53 18.09 9.60 -15.14
C GLU A 53 17.58 10.14 -13.80
N THR A 54 17.53 11.47 -13.67
CA THR A 54 17.07 12.13 -12.42
C THR A 54 15.64 11.71 -12.05
N VAL A 55 14.72 11.73 -13.01
CA VAL A 55 13.32 11.36 -12.77
C VAL A 55 13.18 9.86 -12.51
N SER A 56 13.99 9.03 -13.17
CA SER A 56 14.06 7.58 -12.93
C SER A 56 14.53 7.27 -11.51
N ASP A 57 15.54 7.99 -11.01
CA ASP A 57 16.04 7.87 -9.65
C ASP A 57 15.01 8.30 -8.61
N ILE A 58 14.28 9.40 -8.87
CA ILE A 58 13.13 9.81 -8.04
C ILE A 58 12.05 8.72 -8.03
N GLY A 59 11.75 8.13 -9.18
CA GLY A 59 10.80 7.02 -9.31
C GLY A 59 11.21 5.81 -8.46
N ARG A 60 12.50 5.43 -8.52
CA ARG A 60 13.08 4.35 -7.71
C ARG A 60 13.06 4.67 -6.21
N LEU A 61 13.42 5.89 -5.83
CA LEU A 61 13.37 6.34 -4.44
C LEU A 61 11.94 6.27 -3.91
N ARG A 62 10.98 6.76 -4.68
CA ARG A 62 9.56 6.73 -4.34
C ARG A 62 9.05 5.30 -4.18
N ALA A 63 9.43 4.39 -5.08
CA ALA A 63 9.11 2.97 -5.01
C ALA A 63 9.64 2.34 -3.72
N ARG A 64 10.88 2.63 -3.35
CA ARG A 64 11.52 2.13 -2.12
C ARG A 64 10.90 2.69 -0.84
N LEU A 65 10.38 3.91 -0.89
CA LEU A 65 9.68 4.55 0.23
C LEU A 65 8.19 4.14 0.31
N GLY A 66 7.69 3.31 -0.61
CA GLY A 66 6.27 2.91 -0.64
C GLY A 66 5.33 4.06 -1.02
N LEU A 67 5.84 5.13 -1.62
CA LEU A 67 5.09 6.33 -1.97
C LEU A 67 4.47 6.25 -3.38
N THR A 68 4.24 5.03 -3.90
CA THR A 68 3.81 4.78 -5.28
C THR A 68 2.34 5.12 -5.56
N HIS A 69 1.50 5.29 -4.53
CA HIS A 69 0.04 5.43 -4.66
C HIS A 69 -0.50 6.83 -4.30
N GLY A 70 0.26 7.89 -4.53
CA GLY A 70 -0.19 9.26 -4.21
C GLY A 70 -1.45 9.65 -5.00
N ALA A 71 -2.46 10.22 -4.32
CA ALA A 71 -3.75 10.63 -4.92
C ALA A 71 -3.60 11.65 -6.07
N HIS A 72 -2.49 12.38 -6.14
CA HIS A 72 -2.20 13.37 -7.18
C HIS A 72 -1.23 12.86 -8.25
N TRP A 73 -0.77 11.61 -8.14
CA TRP A 73 0.14 10.97 -9.10
C TRP A 73 -0.63 10.04 -10.03
N GLN A 74 -1.60 10.61 -10.75
CA GLN A 74 -2.50 9.87 -11.64
C GLN A 74 -2.33 10.37 -13.08
N GLY A 75 -2.29 9.45 -14.04
CA GLY A 75 -2.26 9.75 -15.47
C GLY A 75 -1.21 8.97 -16.24
N ASP A 76 -1.45 8.83 -17.55
CA ASP A 76 -0.61 8.07 -18.48
C ASP A 76 0.88 8.47 -18.39
N VAL A 77 1.17 9.76 -18.37
CA VAL A 77 2.54 10.29 -18.29
C VAL A 77 3.17 10.14 -16.90
N ALA A 78 2.35 10.14 -15.84
CA ALA A 78 2.84 10.00 -14.48
C ALA A 78 3.34 8.56 -14.21
N ASN A 79 2.83 7.59 -14.97
CA ASN A 79 3.16 6.18 -14.82
C ASN A 79 4.42 5.76 -15.58
N ASP A 80 4.91 6.55 -16.54
CA ASP A 80 6.12 6.25 -17.31
C ASP A 80 7.34 5.93 -16.42
N PHE A 81 7.49 6.64 -15.29
CA PHE A 81 8.59 6.44 -14.33
C PHE A 81 8.18 5.73 -13.04
N SER A 82 7.00 5.09 -13.04
CA SER A 82 6.51 4.37 -11.86
C SER A 82 7.02 2.95 -11.87
N MET A 83 7.86 2.61 -10.89
CA MET A 83 8.30 1.24 -10.67
C MET A 83 7.39 0.57 -9.63
N PRO A 84 7.15 -0.76 -9.75
CA PRO A 84 6.57 -1.51 -8.66
C PRO A 84 7.48 -1.36 -7.43
N PRO A 85 6.92 -1.31 -6.21
CA PRO A 85 7.72 -1.21 -5.00
C PRO A 85 8.67 -2.41 -4.90
N ASP A 86 9.98 -2.12 -4.80
CA ASP A 86 11.08 -3.12 -4.68
C ASP A 86 10.98 -4.01 -3.41
N GLN A 87 9.98 -3.79 -2.55
CA GLN A 87 9.75 -4.58 -1.34
C GLN A 87 8.61 -5.57 -1.60
N ALA A 88 9.01 -6.82 -1.83
CA ALA A 88 8.17 -7.98 -2.11
C ALA A 88 7.03 -8.27 -1.11
N VAL A 89 6.97 -7.61 0.04
CA VAL A 89 5.78 -7.56 0.89
C VAL A 89 5.82 -6.21 1.58
N SER A 90 4.76 -5.43 1.41
CA SER A 90 4.50 -4.25 2.19
C SER A 90 4.71 -4.58 3.67
N ARG A 91 5.66 -3.94 4.36
CA ARG A 91 5.77 -4.04 5.84
C ARG A 91 4.43 -3.73 6.52
N HIS A 92 3.52 -3.06 5.81
CA HIS A 92 2.13 -2.84 6.20
C HIS A 92 1.30 -4.12 6.23
N ASP A 93 1.39 -5.01 5.23
CA ASP A 93 0.63 -6.27 5.21
C ASP A 93 1.12 -7.22 6.30
N GLU A 94 2.44 -7.22 6.55
CA GLU A 94 3.01 -7.93 7.68
C GLU A 94 2.54 -7.36 9.03
N LEU A 95 2.48 -6.02 9.15
CA LEU A 95 1.95 -5.38 10.37
C LEU A 95 0.46 -5.65 10.57
N ILE A 96 -0.36 -5.56 9.52
CA ILE A 96 -1.81 -5.83 9.58
C ILE A 96 -2.05 -7.30 9.90
N GLY A 97 -1.25 -8.22 9.36
CA GLY A 97 -1.28 -9.63 9.73
C GLY A 97 -0.98 -9.84 11.22
N ARG A 98 0.08 -9.23 11.75
CA ARG A 98 0.44 -9.34 13.18
C ARG A 98 -0.60 -8.71 14.10
N VAL A 99 -1.14 -7.54 13.75
CA VAL A 99 -2.20 -6.87 14.51
C VAL A 99 -3.50 -7.67 14.44
N GLY A 100 -3.88 -8.17 13.26
CA GLY A 100 -5.07 -9.01 13.08
C GLY A 100 -5.00 -10.30 13.91
N LEU A 101 -3.83 -10.95 13.95
CA LEU A 101 -3.60 -12.12 14.80
C LEU A 101 -3.75 -11.76 16.29
N ALA A 102 -3.13 -10.67 16.75
CA ALA A 102 -3.24 -10.22 18.14
C ALA A 102 -4.70 -9.89 18.52
N VAL A 103 -5.44 -9.19 17.66
CA VAL A 103 -6.86 -8.87 17.86
C VAL A 103 -7.71 -10.14 17.87
N SER A 104 -7.44 -11.11 17.00
CA SER A 104 -8.19 -12.37 16.95
C SER A 104 -8.02 -13.20 18.24
N LEU A 105 -6.80 -13.24 18.80
CA LEU A 105 -6.52 -13.93 20.05
C LEU A 105 -7.19 -13.23 21.23
N TYR A 106 -7.11 -11.90 21.28
CA TYR A 106 -7.77 -11.12 22.31
C TYR A 106 -9.30 -11.27 22.25
N ASN A 107 -9.89 -11.17 21.06
CA ASN A 107 -11.33 -11.30 20.87
C ASN A 107 -11.82 -12.73 21.16
N ARG A 108 -11.03 -13.76 20.81
CA ARG A 108 -11.32 -15.16 21.18
C ARG A 108 -11.31 -15.34 22.70
N TRP A 109 -10.30 -14.81 23.37
CA TRP A 109 -10.21 -14.88 24.83
C TRP A 109 -11.35 -14.13 25.53
N GLN A 110 -11.69 -12.93 25.05
CA GLN A 110 -12.81 -12.14 25.58
C GLN A 110 -14.16 -12.84 25.36
N ARG A 111 -14.35 -13.50 24.21
CA ARG A 111 -15.56 -14.27 23.90
C ARG A 111 -15.78 -15.45 24.85
N PHE A 112 -14.71 -16.10 25.33
CA PHE A 112 -14.84 -17.15 26.35
C PHE A 112 -15.03 -16.58 27.76
N ARG A 113 -14.54 -15.37 28.04
CA ARG A 113 -14.69 -14.70 29.35
C ARG A 113 -16.09 -14.17 29.61
N GLY A 114 -16.79 -13.64 28.60
CA GLY A 114 -18.13 -13.06 28.74
C GLY A 114 -19.17 -14.03 29.35
N PRO A 115 -19.36 -15.24 28.80
CA PRO A 115 -20.25 -16.24 29.35
C PRO A 115 -19.85 -16.68 30.77
N TRP A 116 -18.55 -16.76 31.05
CA TRP A 116 -18.05 -17.10 32.38
C TRP A 116 -18.41 -16.05 33.42
N LEU A 117 -18.33 -14.76 33.08
CA LEU A 117 -18.77 -13.67 33.96
C LEU A 117 -20.27 -13.77 34.25
N LEU A 118 -21.10 -14.06 33.25
CA LEU A 118 -22.53 -14.26 33.46
C LEU A 118 -22.81 -15.44 34.40
N ILE A 119 -22.12 -16.57 34.23
CA ILE A 119 -22.24 -17.72 35.13
C ILE A 119 -21.85 -17.32 36.56
N THR A 120 -20.74 -16.60 36.74
CA THR A 120 -20.33 -16.16 38.10
C THR A 120 -21.36 -15.24 38.75
N VAL A 121 -21.96 -14.30 38.01
CA VAL A 121 -23.01 -13.41 38.52
C VAL A 121 -24.28 -14.19 38.87
N PHE A 122 -24.70 -15.13 38.02
CA PHE A 122 -25.89 -15.95 38.29
C PHE A 122 -25.70 -16.86 39.50
N THR A 123 -24.55 -17.54 39.60
CA THR A 123 -24.25 -18.45 40.71
C THR A 123 -24.14 -17.71 42.04
N THR A 124 -23.48 -16.54 42.08
CA THR A 124 -23.42 -15.70 43.29
C THR A 124 -24.78 -15.11 43.67
N GLY A 125 -25.55 -14.62 42.70
CA GLY A 125 -26.91 -14.13 42.96
C GLY A 125 -27.83 -15.23 43.51
N ALA A 126 -27.79 -16.43 42.92
CA ALA A 126 -28.58 -17.56 43.35
C ALA A 126 -28.18 -18.08 44.74
N SER A 127 -26.87 -18.15 45.03
CA SER A 127 -26.40 -18.61 46.35
C SER A 127 -26.77 -17.64 47.47
N VAL A 128 -26.65 -16.33 47.23
CA VAL A 128 -27.07 -15.29 48.19
C VAL A 128 -28.58 -15.34 48.41
N GLY A 129 -29.37 -15.47 47.34
CA GLY A 129 -30.83 -15.59 47.44
C GLY A 129 -31.27 -16.84 48.21
N LEU A 130 -30.64 -17.99 47.95
CA LEU A 130 -30.91 -19.23 48.69
C LEU A 130 -30.52 -19.14 50.16
N ALA A 131 -29.35 -18.56 50.47
CA ALA A 131 -28.90 -18.39 51.85
C ALA A 131 -29.82 -17.44 52.65
N LEU A 132 -30.23 -16.31 52.05
CA LEU A 132 -31.17 -15.38 52.67
C LEU A 132 -32.57 -16.00 52.84
N GLY A 133 -33.07 -16.72 51.84
CA GLY A 133 -34.34 -17.43 51.93
C GLY A 133 -34.34 -18.50 53.03
N LEU A 134 -33.27 -19.30 53.12
CA LEU A 134 -33.10 -20.28 54.19
C LEU A 134 -32.98 -19.62 55.57
N ALA A 135 -32.24 -18.52 55.69
CA ALA A 135 -32.09 -17.80 56.96
C ALA A 135 -33.41 -17.18 57.44
N LEU A 136 -34.25 -16.68 56.53
CA LEU A 136 -35.61 -16.21 56.83
C LEU A 136 -36.53 -17.36 57.25
N CYS A 137 -36.51 -18.50 56.54
CA CYS A 137 -37.30 -19.67 56.91
C CYS A 137 -36.92 -20.28 58.26
N LEU A 138 -35.63 -20.20 58.63
CA LEU A 138 -35.11 -20.67 59.92
C LEU A 138 -35.24 -19.63 61.05
N GLY A 139 -35.76 -18.43 60.79
CA GLY A 139 -35.98 -17.39 61.80
C GLY A 139 -34.68 -16.80 62.38
N LEU A 140 -33.56 -16.92 61.67
CA LEU A 140 -32.24 -16.46 62.13
C LEU A 140 -32.01 -14.95 61.90
N ILE A 141 -32.89 -14.27 61.15
CA ILE A 141 -32.82 -12.83 60.88
C ILE A 141 -34.05 -12.18 61.54
N PRO A 142 -33.86 -11.30 62.55
CA PRO A 142 -34.97 -10.55 63.11
C PRO A 142 -35.49 -9.55 62.07
N MET A 143 -36.81 -9.46 61.93
CA MET A 143 -37.47 -8.42 61.13
C MET A 143 -37.19 -7.02 61.69
#